data_AF-A0AAD9CTC7-F1
#
_entry.id   AF-A0AAD9CTC7-F1
#
_cell.length_a   1.000
_cell.length_b   1.000
_cell.length_c   1.000
_cell.angle_alpha   90.00
_cell.angle_beta   90.00
_cell.angle_gamma   90.00
#
_symmetry.space_group_name_H-M   'P 1'
#
loop_
_entity.id
_entity.type
_entity.pdbx_description
1 polymer ?
#
loop_
_entity_poly.entity_id
_entity_poly.type
_entity_poly.pdbx_seq_one_letter_code
_entity_poly.pdbx_strand_id
1 'polypeptide(L)'
;MAPKRPNKRRQDDDGTSSRLPKKGGKNKRELTYDTYDEAMDGGVDMEEKGERYRDGDKAQRFYEKALDLYKKAYDFEPTYDAAYNQARVLFTLATSFFLPPTSVSYLTTSIELYRHAVTLTENTLLQLDAGYNLAQALLELAEVIEDLHSERVDQIRSIRNEAREMLEQVMLGQEEYIAANAEDLEMDQASEMLGQAEAAGPGEEVPVEGEGMDVDAPAATDGEGDQETSTYETHVPTPGSLVDTALLLVDTHLTLWKSLQPSSPPNEAQQIAVRSVLDRAGKIVPPGRQAEVDLAEIKVLLAMDEVVWEAYKADAKAGTGVEKSLEGAVSALTTLLESLDVQPPEQPTLRAEILTTLAETHSTTAYRLLFLAPQLPPDPSPLAQAAWFNLSQAVTHWGKALDLPSSADTPKTFKPSVLLELSKASLSRAKLKDVNETAKKNAAQLIDNSLTYAIRAAESLAWGSFVKPGIGAPAAPYQGGWDMEWLARTVLLQLIRIDFVAQNDMPVTEQTKKQLEVSGRGLIKRLEGLGGDRRISAGDYQRWVEEIIDEEEGISDAEREFWQGLALASQKKA
;
A
#
# COMPACT_ATOMS: atom_id res chain seq x y z
N MET A 1 -23.14 29.96 -41.39
CA MET A 1 -24.21 29.54 -42.33
C MET A 1 -23.63 28.50 -43.27
N ALA A 2 -24.14 27.27 -43.23
CA ALA A 2 -23.97 26.26 -44.27
C ALA A 2 -25.28 25.45 -44.34
N PRO A 3 -25.83 25.16 -45.53
CA PRO A 3 -27.18 24.63 -45.69
C PRO A 3 -27.25 23.10 -45.62
N LYS A 4 -28.34 22.61 -45.04
CA LYS A 4 -28.84 21.22 -45.11
C LYS A 4 -29.06 20.78 -46.56
N ARG A 5 -28.78 19.52 -46.89
CA ARG A 5 -29.44 18.75 -47.97
C ARG A 5 -29.35 17.22 -47.71
N PRO A 6 -30.22 16.40 -48.36
CA PRO A 6 -31.12 15.49 -47.63
C PRO A 6 -31.02 14.00 -48.04
N ASN A 7 -31.76 13.17 -47.28
CA ASN A 7 -32.11 11.78 -47.56
C ASN A 7 -32.53 11.48 -49.02
N LYS A 8 -32.00 10.38 -49.58
CA LYS A 8 -32.54 9.66 -50.75
C LYS A 8 -32.24 8.16 -50.56
N ARG A 9 -33.20 7.40 -50.02
CA ARG A 9 -34.12 6.45 -50.70
C ARG A 9 -33.43 5.35 -51.53
N ARG A 10 -33.67 4.11 -51.07
CA ARG A 10 -33.62 2.81 -51.75
C ARG A 10 -34.12 2.85 -53.19
N GLN A 11 -33.46 2.07 -54.05
CA GLN A 11 -34.12 1.29 -55.09
C GLN A 11 -33.30 0.03 -55.36
N ASP A 12 -33.99 -1.11 -55.33
CA ASP A 12 -33.53 -2.45 -55.66
C ASP A 12 -33.22 -2.57 -57.15
N ASP A 13 -32.22 -3.38 -57.54
CA ASP A 13 -32.45 -4.38 -58.59
C ASP A 13 -31.41 -5.51 -58.59
N ASP A 14 -31.88 -6.66 -59.05
CA ASP A 14 -31.31 -7.99 -59.04
C ASP A 14 -29.99 -8.15 -59.81
N GLY A 15 -29.13 -9.03 -59.28
CA GLY A 15 -27.89 -9.44 -59.91
C GLY A 15 -27.31 -10.69 -59.23
N THR A 16 -27.89 -11.83 -59.55
CA THR A 16 -27.41 -13.18 -59.21
C THR A 16 -25.91 -13.35 -59.47
N SER A 17 -25.13 -13.46 -58.40
CA SER A 17 -23.80 -14.09 -58.41
C SER A 17 -23.66 -14.97 -57.16
N SER A 18 -23.32 -16.22 -57.43
CA SER A 18 -23.20 -17.35 -56.52
C SER A 18 -22.38 -17.04 -55.27
N ARG A 19 -23.05 -16.90 -54.12
CA ARG A 19 -22.40 -17.02 -52.81
C ARG A 19 -22.16 -18.51 -52.52
N LEU A 20 -20.93 -18.94 -52.74
CA LEU A 20 -20.40 -20.17 -52.15
C LEU A 20 -20.55 -20.09 -50.62
N PRO A 21 -21.01 -21.16 -49.95
CA PRO A 21 -21.09 -21.16 -48.49
C PRO A 21 -19.67 -21.09 -47.92
N LYS A 22 -19.41 -20.08 -47.09
CA LYS A 22 -18.25 -20.01 -46.20
C LYS A 22 -18.16 -21.35 -45.46
N LYS A 23 -17.12 -22.14 -45.77
CA LYS A 23 -16.77 -23.34 -44.99
C LYS A 23 -16.67 -22.93 -43.52
N GLY A 24 -17.35 -23.68 -42.67
CA GLY A 24 -17.42 -23.46 -41.23
C GLY A 24 -16.03 -23.27 -40.65
N GLY A 25 -15.89 -22.22 -39.84
CA GLY A 25 -14.71 -21.99 -39.03
C GLY A 25 -14.42 -23.24 -38.20
N LYS A 26 -13.13 -23.53 -38.04
CA LYS A 26 -12.61 -24.56 -37.14
C LYS A 26 -13.44 -24.54 -35.85
N ASN A 27 -13.99 -25.70 -35.49
CA ASN A 27 -14.70 -25.90 -34.24
C ASN A 27 -13.87 -25.25 -33.12
N LYS A 28 -14.35 -24.12 -32.57
CA LYS A 28 -13.99 -23.73 -31.22
C LYS A 28 -14.49 -24.90 -30.40
N ARG A 29 -13.63 -25.88 -30.09
CA ARG A 29 -13.94 -26.88 -29.08
C ARG A 29 -14.41 -26.07 -27.88
N GLU A 30 -15.61 -26.36 -27.38
CA GLU A 30 -16.02 -25.82 -26.09
C GLU A 30 -14.89 -26.16 -25.13
N LEU A 31 -14.32 -25.14 -24.47
CA LEU A 31 -13.29 -25.36 -23.46
C LEU A 31 -13.98 -26.15 -22.35
N THR A 32 -13.79 -27.45 -22.36
CA THR A 32 -14.07 -28.32 -21.22
C THR A 32 -12.94 -28.07 -20.22
N TYR A 33 -13.28 -28.08 -18.94
CA TYR A 33 -12.32 -27.95 -17.84
C TYR A 33 -12.35 -29.24 -17.02
N ASP A 34 -12.47 -30.38 -17.69
CA ASP A 34 -12.93 -31.64 -17.09
C ASP A 34 -11.78 -32.56 -16.69
N THR A 35 -10.55 -32.11 -16.88
CA THR A 35 -9.33 -32.72 -16.35
C THR A 35 -8.61 -31.74 -15.44
N TYR A 36 -7.65 -32.26 -14.65
CA TYR A 36 -6.74 -31.44 -13.85
C TYR A 36 -6.01 -30.42 -14.72
N ASP A 37 -5.36 -30.86 -15.80
CA ASP A 37 -4.56 -30.00 -16.69
C ASP A 37 -5.42 -28.90 -17.34
N GLU A 38 -6.61 -29.25 -17.86
CA GLU A 38 -7.51 -28.27 -18.48
C GLU A 38 -7.96 -27.20 -17.46
N ALA A 39 -8.22 -27.61 -16.21
CA ALA A 39 -8.61 -26.69 -15.14
C ALA A 39 -7.44 -25.80 -14.69
N MET A 40 -6.23 -26.35 -14.56
CA MET A 40 -5.02 -25.59 -14.23
C MET A 40 -4.71 -24.54 -15.31
N ASP A 41 -4.62 -24.96 -16.57
CA ASP A 41 -4.36 -24.07 -17.70
C ASP A 41 -5.42 -22.97 -17.76
N GLY A 42 -6.69 -23.34 -17.61
CA GLY A 42 -7.80 -22.41 -17.56
C GLY A 42 -7.70 -21.39 -16.42
N GLY A 43 -7.20 -21.81 -15.26
CA GLY A 43 -6.94 -20.96 -14.11
C GLY A 43 -5.93 -19.87 -14.43
N VAL A 44 -4.76 -20.27 -14.95
CA VAL A 44 -3.67 -19.37 -15.39
C VAL A 44 -4.20 -18.38 -16.43
N ASP A 45 -4.94 -18.89 -17.42
CA ASP A 45 -5.52 -18.12 -18.51
C ASP A 45 -6.49 -17.02 -18.05
N MET A 46 -7.18 -17.25 -16.93
CA MET A 46 -8.11 -16.28 -16.32
C MET A 46 -7.36 -15.32 -15.40
N GLU A 47 -6.38 -15.81 -14.65
CA GLU A 47 -5.51 -14.99 -13.80
C GLU A 47 -4.77 -13.92 -14.62
N GLU A 48 -4.10 -14.30 -15.72
CA GLU A 48 -3.45 -13.35 -16.63
C GLU A 48 -4.44 -12.34 -17.24
N LYS A 49 -5.70 -12.74 -17.46
CA LYS A 49 -6.75 -11.80 -17.89
C LYS A 49 -7.06 -10.81 -16.77
N GLY A 50 -7.15 -11.28 -15.53
CA GLY A 50 -7.29 -10.43 -14.33
C GLY A 50 -6.16 -9.39 -14.25
N GLU A 51 -4.91 -9.83 -14.35
CA GLU A 51 -3.72 -8.96 -14.31
C GLU A 51 -3.73 -7.91 -15.42
N ARG A 52 -4.13 -8.28 -16.65
CA ARG A 52 -4.25 -7.33 -17.76
C ARG A 52 -5.26 -6.21 -17.50
N TYR A 53 -6.36 -6.49 -16.79
CA TYR A 53 -7.32 -5.45 -16.41
C TYR A 53 -6.91 -4.65 -15.17
N ARG A 54 -6.02 -5.21 -14.33
CA ARG A 54 -5.49 -4.65 -13.08
C ARG A 54 -6.52 -4.42 -11.97
N ASP A 55 -7.67 -3.82 -12.25
CA ASP A 55 -8.68 -3.47 -11.24
C ASP A 55 -10.13 -3.45 -11.75
N GLY A 56 -11.04 -3.19 -10.81
CA GLY A 56 -12.48 -3.07 -11.05
C GLY A 56 -13.22 -4.40 -11.17
N ASP A 57 -14.54 -4.30 -11.34
CA ASP A 57 -15.48 -5.43 -11.48
C ASP A 57 -15.03 -6.45 -12.53
N LYS A 58 -14.40 -5.97 -13.61
CA LYS A 58 -13.95 -6.85 -14.68
C LYS A 58 -12.74 -7.70 -14.27
N ALA A 59 -11.71 -7.10 -13.66
CA ALA A 59 -10.56 -7.84 -13.16
C ALA A 59 -10.98 -8.84 -12.08
N GLN A 60 -11.83 -8.41 -11.14
CA GLN A 60 -12.32 -9.28 -10.07
C GLN A 60 -12.99 -10.55 -10.62
N ARG A 61 -13.88 -10.43 -11.60
CA ARG A 61 -14.56 -11.59 -12.20
C ARG A 61 -13.60 -12.59 -12.85
N PHE A 62 -12.49 -12.11 -13.40
CA PHE A 62 -11.46 -12.99 -13.95
C PHE A 62 -10.72 -13.75 -12.84
N TYR A 63 -10.35 -13.08 -11.75
CA TYR A 63 -9.75 -13.74 -10.58
C TYR A 63 -10.72 -14.71 -9.89
N GLU A 64 -12.01 -14.36 -9.73
CA GLU A 64 -13.03 -15.27 -9.22
C GLU A 64 -13.15 -16.51 -10.12
N LYS A 65 -13.06 -16.33 -11.44
CA LYS A 65 -13.09 -17.46 -12.38
C LYS A 65 -11.82 -18.31 -12.31
N ALA A 66 -10.66 -17.71 -12.13
CA ALA A 66 -9.40 -18.42 -11.90
C ALA A 66 -9.48 -19.26 -10.62
N LEU A 67 -10.01 -18.67 -9.54
CA LEU A 67 -10.24 -19.37 -8.26
C LEU A 67 -11.12 -20.60 -8.42
N ASP A 68 -12.24 -20.49 -9.13
CA ASP A 68 -13.13 -21.64 -9.40
C ASP A 68 -12.39 -22.77 -10.14
N LEU A 69 -11.49 -22.42 -11.06
CA LEU A 69 -10.75 -23.37 -11.89
C LEU A 69 -9.60 -24.03 -11.10
N TYR A 70 -8.81 -23.27 -10.33
CA TYR A 70 -7.79 -23.84 -9.45
C TYR A 70 -8.39 -24.72 -8.36
N LYS A 71 -9.55 -24.32 -7.81
CA LYS A 71 -10.30 -25.19 -6.89
C LYS A 71 -10.72 -26.50 -7.54
N LYS A 72 -11.22 -26.45 -8.79
CA LYS A 72 -11.57 -27.65 -9.55
C LYS A 72 -10.36 -28.54 -9.80
N ALA A 73 -9.19 -27.96 -10.12
CA ALA A 73 -7.94 -28.70 -10.24
C ALA A 73 -7.55 -29.38 -8.92
N TYR A 74 -7.60 -28.64 -7.80
CA TYR A 74 -7.31 -29.17 -6.48
C TYR A 74 -8.26 -30.32 -6.08
N ASP A 75 -9.54 -30.23 -6.45
CA ASP A 75 -10.55 -31.28 -6.22
C ASP A 75 -10.28 -32.54 -7.07
N PHE A 76 -9.65 -32.41 -8.25
CA PHE A 76 -9.18 -33.56 -9.04
C PHE A 76 -7.95 -34.20 -8.41
N GLU A 77 -6.94 -33.39 -8.09
CA GLU A 77 -5.71 -33.82 -7.45
C GLU A 77 -5.12 -32.69 -6.60
N PRO A 78 -4.94 -32.88 -5.29
CA PRO A 78 -4.37 -31.87 -4.41
C PRO A 78 -2.84 -31.83 -4.56
N THR A 79 -2.37 -31.19 -5.62
CA THR A 79 -0.94 -30.96 -5.90
C THR A 79 -0.45 -29.66 -5.25
N TYR A 80 0.88 -29.49 -5.17
CA TYR A 80 1.49 -28.22 -4.78
C TYR A 80 0.93 -27.06 -5.63
N ASP A 81 0.93 -27.21 -6.96
CA ASP A 81 0.55 -26.14 -7.89
C ASP A 81 -0.90 -25.72 -7.74
N ALA A 82 -1.82 -26.68 -7.59
CA ALA A 82 -3.22 -26.38 -7.41
C ALA A 82 -3.47 -25.66 -6.08
N ALA A 83 -2.84 -26.11 -4.98
CA ALA A 83 -2.95 -25.48 -3.68
C ALA A 83 -2.34 -24.07 -3.67
N TYR A 84 -1.12 -23.94 -4.20
CA TYR A 84 -0.36 -22.69 -4.23
C TYR A 84 -1.06 -21.62 -5.08
N ASN A 85 -1.47 -21.96 -6.31
CA ASN A 85 -2.14 -20.98 -7.18
C ASN A 85 -3.53 -20.61 -6.68
N GLN A 86 -4.26 -21.56 -6.07
CA GLN A 86 -5.51 -21.23 -5.40
C GLN A 86 -5.29 -20.25 -4.23
N ALA A 87 -4.25 -20.46 -3.41
CA ALA A 87 -3.89 -19.55 -2.33
C ALA A 87 -3.55 -18.15 -2.87
N ARG A 88 -2.69 -18.06 -3.89
CA ARG A 88 -2.27 -16.80 -4.51
C ARG A 88 -3.46 -15.97 -5.02
N VAL A 89 -4.40 -16.60 -5.74
CA VAL A 89 -5.60 -15.90 -6.21
C VAL A 89 -6.52 -15.47 -5.06
N LEU A 90 -6.65 -16.28 -4.00
CA LEU A 90 -7.42 -15.89 -2.80
C LEU A 90 -6.80 -14.67 -2.12
N PHE A 91 -5.48 -14.65 -1.96
CA PHE A 91 -4.74 -13.52 -1.43
C PHE A 91 -4.99 -12.25 -2.27
N THR A 92 -4.82 -12.32 -3.59
CA THR A 92 -5.10 -11.19 -4.50
C THR A 92 -6.54 -10.70 -4.40
N LEU A 93 -7.52 -11.61 -4.37
CA LEU A 93 -8.93 -11.25 -4.20
C LEU A 93 -9.19 -10.55 -2.87
N ALA A 94 -8.57 -11.03 -1.79
CA ALA A 94 -8.75 -10.45 -0.47
C ALA A 94 -8.13 -9.06 -0.34
N THR A 95 -6.92 -8.84 -0.85
CA THR A 95 -6.19 -7.58 -0.68
C THR A 95 -6.58 -6.52 -1.69
N SER A 96 -6.95 -6.90 -2.92
CA SER A 96 -7.17 -5.95 -4.01
C SER A 96 -8.65 -5.67 -4.32
N PHE A 97 -9.58 -6.50 -3.84
CA PHE A 97 -10.97 -6.43 -4.28
C PHE A 97 -11.97 -6.48 -3.12
N PHE A 98 -11.84 -7.41 -2.20
CA PHE A 98 -12.83 -7.59 -1.14
C PHE A 98 -12.60 -6.69 0.07
N LEU A 99 -13.70 -6.38 0.76
CA LEU A 99 -13.68 -5.71 2.05
C LEU A 99 -14.00 -6.72 3.16
N PRO A 100 -13.66 -6.43 4.42
CA PRO A 100 -14.11 -7.24 5.55
C PRO A 100 -15.64 -7.26 5.66
N PRO A 101 -16.25 -8.40 6.05
CA PRO A 101 -15.61 -9.62 6.57
C PRO A 101 -15.16 -10.60 5.49
N THR A 102 -15.50 -10.36 4.21
CA THR A 102 -15.22 -11.28 3.11
C THR A 102 -13.72 -11.47 2.91
N SER A 103 -12.93 -10.39 2.90
CA SER A 103 -11.47 -10.46 2.75
C SER A 103 -10.80 -11.31 3.84
N VAL A 104 -11.24 -11.19 5.09
CA VAL A 104 -10.75 -11.99 6.24
C VAL A 104 -10.93 -13.49 5.99
N SER A 105 -12.09 -13.89 5.47
CA SER A 105 -12.35 -15.30 5.16
C SER A 105 -11.45 -15.82 4.04
N TYR A 106 -11.21 -15.01 3.00
CA TYR A 106 -10.34 -15.37 1.89
C TYR A 106 -8.87 -15.47 2.32
N LEU A 107 -8.37 -14.53 3.13
CA LEU A 107 -7.02 -14.59 3.72
C LEU A 107 -6.83 -15.83 4.58
N THR A 108 -7.82 -16.17 5.41
CA THR A 108 -7.77 -17.37 6.26
C THR A 108 -7.63 -18.63 5.41
N THR A 109 -8.44 -18.77 4.35
CA THR A 109 -8.35 -19.92 3.44
C THR A 109 -7.04 -19.92 2.64
N SER A 110 -6.54 -18.75 2.22
CA SER A 110 -5.24 -18.62 1.57
C SER A 110 -4.11 -19.15 2.44
N ILE A 111 -4.10 -18.79 3.73
CA ILE A 111 -3.11 -19.26 4.71
C ILE A 111 -3.16 -20.78 4.86
N GLU A 112 -4.35 -21.35 4.98
CA GLU A 112 -4.53 -22.81 5.08
C GLU A 112 -3.99 -23.54 3.84
N LEU A 113 -4.23 -23.00 2.64
CA LEU A 113 -3.75 -23.58 1.40
C LEU A 113 -2.23 -23.44 1.23
N TYR A 114 -1.63 -22.30 1.60
CA TYR A 114 -0.17 -22.18 1.59
C TYR A 114 0.49 -23.16 2.57
N ARG A 115 -0.04 -23.30 3.79
CA ARG A 115 0.44 -24.31 4.75
C ARG A 115 0.34 -25.72 4.15
N HIS A 116 -0.74 -26.02 3.44
CA HIS A 116 -0.88 -27.32 2.79
C HIS A 116 0.08 -27.50 1.61
N ALA A 117 0.26 -26.48 0.77
CA ALA A 117 1.20 -26.51 -0.36
C ALA A 117 2.62 -26.88 0.11
N VAL A 118 3.11 -26.29 1.19
CA VAL A 118 4.41 -26.63 1.79
C VAL A 118 4.54 -28.12 2.12
N THR A 119 3.44 -28.78 2.53
CA THR A 119 3.44 -30.22 2.85
C THR A 119 3.34 -31.15 1.64
N LEU A 120 2.97 -30.62 0.47
CA LEU A 120 2.78 -31.39 -0.77
C LEU A 120 4.05 -31.49 -1.62
N THR A 121 5.15 -30.87 -1.21
CA THR A 121 6.41 -30.85 -1.94
C THR A 121 7.60 -31.12 -1.03
N GLU A 122 8.58 -31.86 -1.56
CA GLU A 122 9.91 -32.02 -0.94
C GLU A 122 10.95 -31.07 -1.54
N ASN A 123 10.57 -30.32 -2.59
CA ASN A 123 11.46 -29.36 -3.23
C ASN A 123 11.60 -28.12 -2.36
N THR A 124 12.80 -27.90 -1.82
CA THR A 124 13.13 -26.76 -0.96
C THR A 124 12.75 -25.42 -1.61
N LEU A 125 12.98 -25.22 -2.92
CA LEU A 125 12.67 -23.94 -3.57
C LEU A 125 11.17 -23.61 -3.54
N LEU A 126 10.33 -24.61 -3.79
CA LEU A 126 8.88 -24.47 -3.71
C LEU A 126 8.42 -24.24 -2.25
N GLN A 127 9.08 -24.87 -1.27
CA GLN A 127 8.79 -24.61 0.15
C GLN A 127 9.16 -23.19 0.56
N LEU A 128 10.29 -22.65 0.07
CA LEU A 128 10.71 -21.28 0.38
C LEU A 128 9.75 -20.25 -0.21
N ASP A 129 9.33 -20.44 -1.46
CA ASP A 129 8.38 -19.55 -2.12
C ASP A 129 6.99 -19.58 -1.45
N ALA A 130 6.44 -20.76 -1.20
CA ALA A 130 5.19 -20.90 -0.45
C ALA A 130 5.29 -20.35 0.98
N GLY A 131 6.45 -20.51 1.65
CA GLY A 131 6.71 -19.99 2.98
C GLY A 131 6.75 -18.46 3.03
N TYR A 132 7.34 -17.81 2.02
CA TYR A 132 7.37 -16.36 1.91
C TYR A 132 5.96 -15.78 1.71
N ASN A 133 5.20 -16.33 0.76
CA ASN A 133 3.83 -15.90 0.50
C ASN A 133 2.88 -16.21 1.68
N LEU A 134 3.09 -17.31 2.40
CA LEU A 134 2.39 -17.60 3.66
C LEU A 134 2.62 -16.49 4.69
N ALA A 135 3.86 -16.05 4.87
CA ALA A 135 4.18 -14.98 5.80
C ALA A 135 3.49 -13.65 5.41
N GLN A 136 3.48 -13.29 4.13
CA GLN A 136 2.75 -12.12 3.64
C GLN A 136 1.24 -12.21 3.94
N ALA A 137 0.62 -13.36 3.67
CA ALA A 137 -0.81 -13.57 3.97
C ALA A 137 -1.12 -13.49 5.47
N LEU A 138 -0.22 -13.99 6.32
CA LEU A 138 -0.33 -13.87 7.78
C LEU A 138 -0.24 -12.41 8.23
N LEU A 139 0.72 -11.63 7.71
CA LEU A 139 0.89 -10.22 8.06
C LEU A 139 -0.34 -9.39 7.66
N GLU A 140 -0.83 -9.56 6.43
CA GLU A 140 -2.05 -8.92 5.95
C GLU A 140 -3.26 -9.26 6.82
N LEU A 141 -3.43 -10.54 7.20
CA LEU A 141 -4.51 -10.94 8.09
C LEU A 141 -4.39 -10.28 9.48
N ALA A 142 -3.17 -10.16 10.01
CA ALA A 142 -2.93 -9.50 11.28
C ALA A 142 -3.28 -8.01 11.21
N GLU A 143 -2.94 -7.32 10.12
CA GLU A 143 -3.28 -5.91 9.89
C GLU A 143 -4.81 -5.69 9.81
N VAL A 144 -5.50 -6.48 8.99
CA VAL A 144 -6.97 -6.39 8.86
C VAL A 144 -7.66 -6.69 10.21
N ILE A 145 -7.17 -7.65 10.99
CA ILE A 145 -7.73 -7.93 12.33
C ILE A 145 -7.41 -6.81 13.32
N GLU A 146 -6.20 -6.26 13.31
CA GLU A 146 -5.81 -5.15 14.18
C GLU A 146 -6.68 -3.92 13.94
N ASP A 147 -6.97 -3.63 12.67
CA ASP A 147 -7.95 -2.64 12.30
C ASP A 147 -9.33 -2.98 12.87
N LEU A 148 -9.94 -4.09 12.44
CA LEU A 148 -11.34 -4.36 12.77
C LEU A 148 -11.58 -4.62 14.27
N HIS A 149 -10.58 -5.16 14.96
CA HIS A 149 -10.67 -5.75 16.29
C HIS A 149 -9.38 -5.51 17.09
N SER A 150 -9.03 -4.24 17.32
CA SER A 150 -7.82 -3.84 18.05
C SER A 150 -7.73 -4.43 19.47
N GLU A 151 -8.84 -4.90 20.05
CA GLU A 151 -8.86 -5.60 21.33
C GLU A 151 -8.25 -7.02 21.28
N ARG A 152 -8.05 -7.60 20.09
CA ARG A 152 -7.55 -8.98 19.91
C ARG A 152 -6.03 -9.08 19.85
N VAL A 153 -5.36 -8.31 20.70
CA VAL A 153 -3.89 -8.15 20.72
C VAL A 153 -3.15 -9.50 20.71
N ASP A 154 -3.58 -10.46 21.53
CA ASP A 154 -2.94 -11.78 21.60
C ASP A 154 -3.04 -12.58 20.29
N GLN A 155 -4.20 -12.50 19.61
CA GLN A 155 -4.40 -13.17 18.32
C GLN A 155 -3.51 -12.54 17.24
N ILE A 156 -3.53 -11.22 17.13
CA ILE A 156 -2.73 -10.44 16.17
C ILE A 156 -1.25 -10.75 16.38
N ARG A 157 -0.80 -10.73 17.63
CA ARG A 157 0.59 -11.04 18.00
C ARG A 157 0.96 -12.49 17.68
N SER A 158 0.06 -13.45 17.90
CA SER A 158 0.30 -14.86 17.54
C SER A 158 0.52 -15.02 16.04
N ILE A 159 -0.32 -14.38 15.21
CA ILE A 159 -0.21 -14.43 13.75
C ILE A 159 1.12 -13.80 13.28
N ARG A 160 1.51 -12.65 13.84
CA ARG A 160 2.79 -12.00 13.51
C ARG A 160 4.02 -12.81 13.93
N ASN A 161 3.95 -13.54 15.06
CA ASN A 161 5.04 -14.45 15.45
C ASN A 161 5.17 -15.63 14.49
N GLU A 162 4.06 -16.19 14.01
CA GLU A 162 4.10 -17.24 12.99
C GLU A 162 4.72 -16.72 11.69
N ALA A 163 4.33 -15.52 11.22
CA ALA A 163 4.94 -14.90 10.04
C ALA A 163 6.45 -14.70 10.21
N ARG A 164 6.89 -14.23 11.38
CA ARG A 164 8.32 -14.09 11.72
C ARG A 164 9.05 -15.43 11.62
N GLU A 165 8.51 -16.48 12.25
CA GLU A 165 9.12 -17.82 12.24
C GLU A 165 9.23 -18.38 10.82
N MET A 166 8.21 -18.16 9.99
CA MET A 166 8.26 -18.54 8.57
C MET A 166 9.34 -17.77 7.81
N LEU A 167 9.44 -16.45 7.98
CA LEU A 167 10.44 -15.62 7.32
C LEU A 167 11.88 -15.98 7.75
N GLU A 168 12.09 -16.32 9.02
CA GLU A 168 13.38 -16.81 9.52
C GLU A 168 13.80 -18.11 8.80
N GLN A 169 12.87 -19.04 8.59
CA GLN A 169 13.11 -20.28 7.84
C GLN A 169 13.39 -20.01 6.37
N VAL A 170 12.62 -19.12 5.73
CA VAL A 170 12.83 -18.74 4.32
C VAL A 170 14.22 -18.13 4.15
N MET A 171 14.58 -17.16 4.99
CA MET A 171 15.89 -16.51 4.94
C MET A 171 17.04 -17.51 5.10
N LEU A 172 16.92 -18.46 6.05
CA LEU A 172 17.92 -19.51 6.23
C LEU A 172 18.08 -20.37 4.96
N GLY A 173 16.98 -20.84 4.38
CA GLY A 173 17.05 -21.69 3.18
C GLY A 173 17.56 -20.94 1.95
N GLN A 174 17.24 -19.65 1.81
CA GLN A 174 17.81 -18.79 0.77
C GLN A 174 19.32 -18.64 0.93
N GLU A 175 19.82 -18.43 2.14
CA GLU A 175 21.26 -18.37 2.41
C GLU A 175 21.98 -19.65 2.06
N GLU A 176 21.42 -20.80 2.49
CA GLU A 176 21.99 -22.11 2.17
C GLU A 176 22.06 -22.34 0.66
N TYR A 177 21.00 -21.95 -0.07
CA TYR A 177 20.97 -22.04 -1.52
C TYR A 177 22.00 -21.13 -2.19
N ILE A 178 22.06 -19.85 -1.82
CA ILE A 178 22.99 -18.88 -2.40
C ILE A 178 24.44 -19.30 -2.12
N ALA A 179 24.74 -19.76 -0.90
CA ALA A 179 26.07 -20.24 -0.55
C ALA A 179 26.47 -21.50 -1.33
N ALA A 180 25.53 -22.42 -1.57
CA ALA A 180 25.80 -23.64 -2.32
C ALA A 180 26.01 -23.40 -3.83
N ASN A 181 25.42 -22.33 -4.38
CA ASN A 181 25.43 -22.02 -5.82
C ASN A 181 26.21 -20.73 -6.14
N ALA A 182 27.10 -20.27 -5.25
CA ALA A 182 27.79 -19.00 -5.38
C ALA A 182 28.61 -18.89 -6.68
N GLU A 183 29.31 -19.97 -7.08
CA GLU A 183 30.12 -19.99 -8.31
C GLU A 183 29.26 -19.88 -9.58
N ASP A 184 28.12 -20.57 -9.62
CA ASP A 184 27.19 -20.55 -10.76
C ASP A 184 26.47 -19.19 -10.86
N LEU A 185 26.05 -18.63 -9.71
CA LEU A 185 25.41 -17.31 -9.65
C LEU A 185 26.37 -16.18 -10.05
N GLU A 186 27.66 -16.26 -9.70
CA GLU A 186 28.67 -15.29 -10.14
C GLU A 186 28.88 -15.34 -11.67
N MET A 187 28.86 -16.55 -12.26
CA MET A 187 28.95 -16.72 -13.71
C MET A 187 27.72 -16.18 -14.45
N ASP A 188 26.52 -16.42 -13.92
CA ASP A 188 25.27 -15.93 -14.50
C ASP A 188 25.17 -14.40 -14.41
N GLN A 189 25.52 -13.81 -13.26
CA GLN A 189 25.56 -12.34 -13.11
C GLN A 189 26.58 -11.69 -14.07
N ALA A 190 27.76 -12.30 -14.23
CA ALA A 190 28.76 -11.80 -15.18
C ALA A 190 28.28 -11.90 -16.64
N SER A 191 27.53 -12.95 -16.98
CA SER A 191 26.93 -13.15 -18.30
C SER A 191 25.83 -12.12 -18.58
N GLU A 192 24.95 -11.84 -17.62
CA GLU A 192 23.91 -10.81 -17.74
C GLU A 192 24.49 -9.40 -17.89
N MET A 193 25.54 -9.07 -17.13
CA MET A 193 26.23 -7.78 -17.25
C MET A 193 26.91 -7.60 -18.63
N LEU A 194 27.42 -8.68 -19.24
CA LEU A 194 27.96 -8.66 -20.60
C LEU A 194 26.84 -8.47 -21.64
N GLY A 195 25.69 -9.14 -21.46
CA GLY A 195 24.53 -9.00 -22.35
C GLY A 195 23.90 -7.60 -22.34
N GLN A 196 23.81 -6.95 -21.17
CA GLN A 196 23.31 -5.57 -21.05
C GLN A 196 24.28 -4.53 -21.62
N ALA A 197 25.60 -4.79 -21.57
CA ALA A 197 26.61 -3.92 -22.18
C ALA A 197 26.59 -3.98 -23.73
N GLU A 198 26.25 -5.14 -24.32
CA GLU A 198 26.11 -5.30 -25.77
C GLU A 198 24.83 -4.67 -26.33
N ALA A 199 23.75 -4.61 -25.53
CA ALA A 199 22.50 -3.92 -25.91
C ALA A 199 22.59 -2.37 -25.88
N ALA A 200 23.67 -1.81 -25.33
CA ALA A 200 23.88 -0.36 -25.18
C ALA A 200 24.96 0.22 -26.14
N GLY A 201 25.31 -0.48 -27.21
CA GLY A 201 26.20 0.00 -28.28
C GLY A 201 25.49 0.87 -29.34
N PRO A 202 26.16 1.86 -29.98
CA PRO A 202 25.50 2.95 -30.67
C PRO A 202 25.14 2.64 -32.13
N GLY A 203 23.85 2.77 -32.46
CA GLY A 203 23.35 3.25 -33.74
C GLY A 203 23.49 2.31 -34.94
N GLU A 204 22.45 1.52 -35.20
CA GLU A 204 22.09 1.13 -36.56
C GLU A 204 20.74 1.77 -36.93
N GLU A 205 20.76 2.51 -38.03
CA GLU A 205 19.62 3.21 -38.64
C GLU A 205 18.55 2.19 -39.07
N VAL A 206 17.36 2.29 -38.48
CA VAL A 206 16.17 1.59 -39.01
C VAL A 206 15.42 2.57 -39.93
N PRO A 207 15.22 2.26 -41.22
CA PRO A 207 14.40 3.07 -42.11
C PRO A 207 12.92 2.94 -41.72
N VAL A 208 12.23 4.07 -41.73
CA VAL A 208 10.79 4.21 -41.53
C VAL A 208 10.04 3.86 -42.82
N GLU A 209 9.32 2.75 -42.84
CA GLU A 209 8.08 2.50 -43.59
C GLU A 209 7.22 1.63 -42.65
N GLY A 210 5.98 1.93 -42.27
CA GLY A 210 4.82 2.37 -43.03
C GLY A 210 3.68 1.45 -42.58
N GLU A 211 2.62 2.01 -41.99
CA GLU A 211 1.51 1.34 -41.30
C GLU A 211 0.85 0.17 -42.06
N GLY A 212 0.50 -0.89 -41.31
CA GLY A 212 -0.49 -1.90 -41.72
C GLY A 212 -0.35 -3.26 -41.01
N MET A 213 -0.66 -3.36 -39.71
CA MET A 213 -0.83 -4.67 -39.05
C MET A 213 -2.25 -5.21 -39.30
N ASP A 214 -2.37 -6.03 -40.34
CA ASP A 214 -3.42 -7.03 -40.49
C ASP A 214 -3.04 -8.30 -39.72
N VAL A 215 -4.05 -8.95 -39.15
CA VAL A 215 -3.97 -10.08 -38.22
C VAL A 215 -4.02 -11.42 -38.98
N ASP A 216 -3.27 -12.41 -38.47
CA ASP A 216 -3.33 -13.87 -38.69
C ASP A 216 -2.70 -14.50 -39.95
N ALA A 217 -1.62 -15.28 -39.73
CA ALA A 217 -1.50 -16.67 -40.20
C ALA A 217 -0.36 -17.42 -39.48
N PRO A 218 -0.59 -18.65 -38.96
CA PRO A 218 0.46 -19.49 -38.40
C PRO A 218 1.05 -20.40 -39.49
N ALA A 219 2.37 -20.51 -39.54
CA ALA A 219 3.06 -21.54 -40.31
C ALA A 219 3.26 -22.76 -39.40
N ALA A 220 2.54 -23.84 -39.71
CA ALA A 220 2.76 -25.16 -39.14
C ALA A 220 3.99 -25.80 -39.78
N THR A 221 4.89 -26.32 -38.96
CA THR A 221 5.77 -27.43 -39.32
C THR A 221 5.63 -28.50 -38.25
N ASP A 222 5.07 -29.63 -38.66
CA ASP A 222 4.93 -30.86 -37.89
C ASP A 222 6.33 -31.38 -37.49
N GLY A 223 6.50 -31.68 -36.20
CA GLY A 223 7.66 -32.34 -35.62
C GLY A 223 7.24 -33.05 -34.33
N GLU A 224 7.57 -34.32 -34.24
CA GLU A 224 7.08 -35.30 -33.27
C GLU A 224 7.52 -35.01 -31.83
N GLY A 225 6.58 -35.18 -30.89
CA GLY A 225 6.81 -35.68 -29.54
C GLY A 225 7.81 -34.92 -28.67
N ASP A 226 7.38 -33.79 -28.10
CA ASP A 226 7.82 -33.40 -26.76
C ASP A 226 6.58 -33.29 -25.88
N GLN A 227 6.58 -34.02 -24.76
CA GLN A 227 5.76 -33.64 -23.63
C GLN A 227 6.29 -32.28 -23.19
N GLU A 228 5.57 -31.21 -23.51
CA GLU A 228 5.68 -29.95 -22.80
C GLU A 228 5.25 -30.22 -21.35
N THR A 229 6.18 -30.74 -20.55
CA THR A 229 6.16 -30.52 -19.10
C THR A 229 6.07 -29.02 -18.93
N SER A 230 4.93 -28.53 -18.45
CA SER A 230 4.73 -27.14 -18.01
C SER A 230 5.95 -26.70 -17.21
N THR A 231 6.89 -26.04 -17.89
CA THR A 231 8.16 -25.59 -17.32
C THR A 231 7.83 -24.41 -16.44
N TYR A 232 7.69 -24.68 -15.16
CA TYR A 232 7.48 -23.70 -14.11
C TYR A 232 8.64 -22.71 -14.07
N GLU A 233 8.32 -21.45 -13.75
CA GLU A 233 9.32 -20.47 -13.32
C GLU A 233 9.51 -20.68 -11.81
N THR A 234 10.34 -21.65 -11.41
CA THR A 234 10.72 -21.77 -9.99
C THR A 234 11.54 -20.53 -9.64
N HIS A 235 11.06 -19.73 -8.69
CA HIS A 235 11.79 -18.55 -8.25
C HIS A 235 13.10 -18.97 -7.56
N VAL A 236 14.22 -18.73 -8.22
CA VAL A 236 15.55 -19.05 -7.70
C VAL A 236 15.98 -17.99 -6.69
N PRO A 237 16.40 -18.37 -5.46
CA PRO A 237 16.93 -17.42 -4.49
C PRO A 237 18.12 -16.63 -5.03
N THR A 238 18.01 -15.32 -5.01
CA THR A 238 19.07 -14.36 -5.34
C THR A 238 19.44 -13.54 -4.10
N PRO A 239 20.62 -12.90 -4.07
CA PRO A 239 20.95 -11.95 -3.01
C PRO A 239 19.89 -10.86 -2.83
N GLY A 240 19.26 -10.42 -3.92
CA GLY A 240 18.12 -9.49 -3.88
C GLY A 240 16.91 -10.08 -3.13
N SER A 241 16.45 -11.28 -3.49
CA SER A 241 15.30 -11.90 -2.81
C SER A 241 15.53 -12.17 -1.32
N LEU A 242 16.79 -12.37 -0.91
CA LEU A 242 17.16 -12.46 0.49
C LEU A 242 17.06 -11.11 1.19
N VAL A 243 17.47 -10.03 0.53
CA VAL A 243 17.25 -8.66 1.04
C VAL A 243 15.76 -8.40 1.22
N ASP A 244 14.91 -8.75 0.25
CA ASP A 244 13.45 -8.61 0.38
C ASP A 244 12.89 -9.34 1.62
N THR A 245 13.35 -10.58 1.82
CA THR A 245 12.97 -11.40 2.98
C THR A 245 13.47 -10.80 4.29
N ALA A 246 14.71 -10.29 4.31
CA ALA A 246 15.30 -9.66 5.48
C ALA A 246 14.58 -8.36 5.86
N LEU A 247 14.24 -7.51 4.89
CA LEU A 247 13.50 -6.27 5.11
C LEU A 247 12.11 -6.54 5.68
N LEU A 248 11.37 -7.50 5.10
CA LEU A 248 10.06 -7.90 5.61
C LEU A 248 10.14 -8.50 7.03
N LEU A 249 11.18 -9.27 7.32
CA LEU A 249 11.44 -9.82 8.65
C LEU A 249 11.76 -8.72 9.67
N VAL A 250 12.57 -7.72 9.30
CA VAL A 250 12.84 -6.55 10.14
C VAL A 250 11.55 -5.79 10.44
N ASP A 251 10.75 -5.46 9.42
CA ASP A 251 9.47 -4.75 9.62
C ASP A 251 8.49 -5.55 10.50
N THR A 252 8.47 -6.87 10.38
CA THR A 252 7.70 -7.76 11.26
C THR A 252 8.17 -7.66 12.71
N HIS A 253 9.48 -7.65 12.96
CA HIS A 253 10.04 -7.44 14.29
C HIS A 253 9.67 -6.08 14.87
N LEU A 254 9.78 -5.01 14.08
CA LEU A 254 9.45 -3.66 14.53
C LEU A 254 7.98 -3.54 14.91
N THR A 255 7.08 -4.15 14.13
CA THR A 255 5.64 -4.21 14.43
C THR A 255 5.36 -4.98 15.73
N LEU A 256 6.10 -6.07 15.99
CA LEU A 256 6.01 -6.82 17.24
C LEU A 256 6.52 -6.03 18.47
N TRP A 257 7.46 -5.09 18.27
CA TRP A 257 7.94 -4.20 19.33
C TRP A 257 6.88 -3.14 19.67
N LYS A 258 6.32 -2.49 18.65
CA LYS A 258 5.31 -1.42 18.80
C LYS A 258 3.99 -1.92 19.38
N SER A 259 3.63 -3.18 19.15
CA SER A 259 2.39 -3.80 19.66
C SER A 259 2.46 -4.27 21.12
N LEU A 260 3.55 -4.03 21.86
CA LEU A 260 3.65 -4.41 23.28
C LEU A 260 2.75 -3.53 24.16
N GLN A 261 1.95 -4.16 25.01
CA GLN A 261 1.05 -3.50 25.97
C GLN A 261 1.30 -4.05 27.39
N PRO A 262 1.73 -3.21 28.36
CA PRO A 262 2.14 -1.82 28.20
C PRO A 262 3.39 -1.68 27.32
N SER A 263 3.58 -0.51 26.71
CA SER A 263 4.78 -0.23 25.91
C SER A 263 6.04 -0.45 26.74
N SER A 264 6.99 -1.19 26.19
CA SER A 264 8.25 -1.50 26.86
C SER A 264 9.37 -1.64 25.82
N PRO A 265 10.58 -1.10 26.07
CA PRO A 265 11.70 -1.26 25.16
C PRO A 265 11.99 -2.74 24.85
N PRO A 266 12.39 -3.07 23.61
CA PRO A 266 12.75 -4.43 23.25
C PRO A 266 13.93 -4.91 24.10
N ASN A 267 13.87 -6.16 24.56
CA ASN A 267 14.93 -6.76 25.34
C ASN A 267 16.18 -7.05 24.48
N GLU A 268 17.29 -7.42 25.12
CA GLU A 268 18.56 -7.67 24.44
C GLU A 268 18.46 -8.75 23.36
N ALA A 269 17.73 -9.84 23.61
CA ALA A 269 17.55 -10.91 22.63
C ALA A 269 16.78 -10.44 21.40
N GLN A 270 15.75 -9.61 21.58
CA GLN A 270 14.98 -9.02 20.49
C GLN A 270 15.84 -8.05 19.66
N GLN A 271 16.66 -7.22 20.31
CA GLN A 271 17.58 -6.32 19.60
C GLN A 271 18.65 -7.09 18.83
N ILE A 272 19.21 -8.15 19.42
CA ILE A 272 20.18 -9.04 18.75
C ILE A 272 19.56 -9.73 17.54
N ALA A 273 18.31 -10.18 17.62
CA ALA A 273 17.63 -10.81 16.49
C ALA A 273 17.56 -9.89 15.27
N VAL A 274 17.09 -8.64 15.45
CA VAL A 274 16.99 -7.67 14.35
C VAL A 274 18.36 -7.29 13.78
N ARG A 275 19.36 -7.05 14.65
CA ARG A 275 20.74 -6.80 14.19
C ARG A 275 21.29 -7.99 13.41
N SER A 276 21.04 -9.21 13.86
CA SER A 276 21.49 -10.42 13.15
C SER A 276 20.87 -10.55 11.76
N VAL A 277 19.63 -10.10 11.56
CA VAL A 277 18.99 -10.10 10.23
C VAL A 277 19.69 -9.09 9.31
N LEU A 278 19.91 -7.86 9.79
CA LEU A 278 20.59 -6.81 9.03
C LEU A 278 22.06 -7.16 8.73
N ASP A 279 22.80 -7.71 9.71
CA ASP A 279 24.18 -8.17 9.54
C ASP A 279 24.29 -9.30 8.50
N ARG A 280 23.26 -10.13 8.36
CA ARG A 280 23.21 -11.19 7.34
C ARG A 280 22.93 -10.60 5.96
N ALA A 281 21.93 -9.75 5.84
CA ALA A 281 21.62 -9.06 4.57
C ALA A 281 22.80 -8.20 4.09
N GLY A 282 23.41 -7.41 4.98
CA GLY A 282 24.53 -6.52 4.67
C GLY A 282 25.80 -7.22 4.15
N LYS A 283 25.96 -8.53 4.36
CA LYS A 283 27.10 -9.29 3.81
C LYS A 283 26.98 -9.58 2.32
N ILE A 284 25.75 -9.64 1.80
CA ILE A 284 25.48 -10.10 0.44
C ILE A 284 24.65 -9.10 -0.38
N VAL A 285 24.24 -7.98 0.23
CA VAL A 285 23.42 -6.96 -0.41
C VAL A 285 24.12 -6.43 -1.68
N PRO A 286 23.43 -6.45 -2.84
CA PRO A 286 23.94 -5.83 -4.04
C PRO A 286 24.16 -4.33 -3.83
N PRO A 287 25.19 -3.70 -4.44
CA PRO A 287 25.45 -2.28 -4.25
C PRO A 287 24.22 -1.40 -4.51
N GLY A 288 23.42 -1.70 -5.55
CA GLY A 288 22.23 -0.94 -5.91
C GLY A 288 21.07 -1.01 -4.91
N ARG A 289 21.14 -1.93 -3.94
CA ARG A 289 20.15 -2.14 -2.87
C ARG A 289 20.67 -1.79 -1.47
N GLN A 290 21.93 -1.37 -1.32
CA GLN A 290 22.53 -1.02 -0.02
C GLN A 290 21.69 0.03 0.74
N ALA A 291 21.17 1.02 0.02
CA ALA A 291 20.37 2.09 0.62
C ALA A 291 19.05 1.59 1.25
N GLU A 292 18.52 0.45 0.82
CA GLU A 292 17.34 -0.17 1.44
C GLU A 292 17.68 -0.75 2.82
N VAL A 293 18.84 -1.41 2.93
CA VAL A 293 19.35 -1.94 4.21
C VAL A 293 19.72 -0.80 5.17
N ASP A 294 20.35 0.26 4.66
CA ASP A 294 20.67 1.46 5.44
C ASP A 294 19.38 2.15 5.96
N LEU A 295 18.34 2.22 5.14
CA LEU A 295 17.04 2.74 5.56
C LEU A 295 16.41 1.86 6.65
N ALA A 296 16.49 0.53 6.51
CA ALA A 296 16.00 -0.40 7.52
C ALA A 296 16.73 -0.22 8.86
N GLU A 297 18.06 -0.04 8.86
CA GLU A 297 18.81 0.29 10.08
C GLU A 297 18.30 1.56 10.76
N ILE A 298 18.01 2.60 10.00
CA ILE A 298 17.44 3.84 10.53
C ILE A 298 16.03 3.60 11.10
N LYS A 299 15.18 2.82 10.40
CA LYS A 299 13.84 2.45 10.87
C LYS A 299 13.88 1.68 12.19
N VAL A 300 14.87 0.82 12.41
CA VAL A 300 15.06 0.13 13.70
C VAL A 300 15.27 1.14 14.83
N LEU A 301 16.10 2.17 14.61
CA LEU A 301 16.35 3.22 15.60
C LEU A 301 15.10 4.07 15.86
N LEU A 302 14.36 4.42 14.81
CA LEU A 302 13.11 5.16 14.91
C LEU A 302 12.04 4.38 15.69
N ALA A 303 11.87 3.08 15.41
CA ALA A 303 10.94 2.23 16.13
C ALA A 303 11.32 2.07 17.62
N MET A 304 12.62 1.94 17.91
CA MET A 304 13.10 1.90 19.30
C MET A 304 12.83 3.23 20.03
N ASP A 305 13.08 4.37 19.36
CA ASP A 305 12.79 5.70 19.90
C ASP A 305 11.28 5.89 20.16
N GLU A 306 10.42 5.45 19.25
CA GLU A 306 8.96 5.47 19.42
C GLU A 306 8.51 4.67 20.65
N VAL A 307 8.98 3.43 20.79
CA VAL A 307 8.67 2.58 21.95
C VAL A 307 9.17 3.21 23.25
N VAL A 308 10.36 3.80 23.26
CA VAL A 308 10.92 4.51 24.43
C VAL A 308 10.09 5.76 24.75
N TRP A 309 9.69 6.53 23.75
CA TRP A 309 8.82 7.67 23.94
C TRP A 309 7.50 7.24 24.58
N GLU A 310 6.82 6.24 24.02
CA GLU A 310 5.54 5.76 24.56
C GLU A 310 5.65 5.22 25.99
N ALA A 311 6.75 4.53 26.32
CA ALA A 311 6.98 4.01 27.66
C ALA A 311 7.25 5.11 28.71
N TYR A 312 7.82 6.26 28.31
CA TYR A 312 8.32 7.28 29.23
C TYR A 312 7.77 8.69 29.00
N LYS A 313 6.83 8.91 28.06
CA LYS A 313 6.31 10.24 27.72
C LYS A 313 5.67 10.97 28.89
N ALA A 314 5.03 10.24 29.80
CA ALA A 314 4.45 10.81 31.02
C ALA A 314 5.49 11.46 31.95
N ASP A 315 6.75 11.01 31.89
CA ASP A 315 7.88 11.54 32.66
C ASP A 315 8.74 12.55 31.88
N ALA A 316 8.44 12.77 30.60
CA ALA A 316 9.23 13.63 29.73
C ALA A 316 9.15 15.10 30.14
N LYS A 317 10.32 15.75 30.23
CA LYS A 317 10.43 17.16 30.66
C LYS A 317 11.15 18.02 29.64
N ALA A 318 10.65 19.24 29.46
CA ALA A 318 11.34 20.25 28.68
C ALA A 318 12.73 20.55 29.27
N GLY A 319 13.74 20.69 28.41
CA GLY A 319 15.14 20.95 28.73
C GLY A 319 15.98 19.69 29.03
N THR A 320 15.40 18.48 28.94
CA THR A 320 16.13 17.23 29.19
C THR A 320 16.88 16.69 27.96
N GLY A 321 16.65 17.27 26.79
CA GLY A 321 17.27 16.86 25.52
C GLY A 321 16.37 15.94 24.69
N VAL A 322 15.22 15.52 25.22
CA VAL A 322 14.24 14.71 24.49
C VAL A 322 13.70 15.44 23.25
N GLU A 323 13.70 16.78 23.27
CA GLU A 323 13.37 17.64 22.12
C GLU A 323 14.27 17.41 20.90
N LYS A 324 15.45 16.83 21.12
CA LYS A 324 16.48 16.60 20.12
C LYS A 324 16.72 15.11 19.83
N SER A 325 15.91 14.23 20.41
CA SER A 325 16.04 12.76 20.30
C SER A 325 16.15 12.29 18.84
N LEU A 326 15.45 12.96 17.93
CA LEU A 326 15.37 12.60 16.52
C LEU A 326 16.32 13.38 15.58
N GLU A 327 17.14 14.33 16.09
CA GLU A 327 18.06 15.11 15.23
C GLU A 327 19.07 14.21 14.49
N GLY A 328 19.54 13.13 15.14
CA GLY A 328 20.44 12.14 14.52
C GLY A 328 19.77 11.37 13.38
N ALA A 329 18.51 10.96 13.55
CA ALA A 329 17.76 10.25 12.52
C ALA A 329 17.48 11.15 11.30
N VAL A 330 17.11 12.42 11.52
CA VAL A 330 16.96 13.42 10.45
C VAL A 330 18.26 13.58 9.66
N SER A 331 19.40 13.66 10.36
CA SER A 331 20.72 13.75 9.70
C SER A 331 21.02 12.50 8.87
N ALA A 332 20.79 11.30 9.42
CA ALA A 332 21.05 10.04 8.74
C ALA A 332 20.19 9.88 7.47
N LEU A 333 18.88 10.15 7.57
CA LEU A 333 17.95 10.12 6.43
C LEU A 333 18.31 11.14 5.36
N THR A 334 18.77 12.33 5.74
CA THR A 334 19.20 13.36 4.78
C THR A 334 20.45 12.90 4.02
N THR A 335 21.45 12.36 4.73
CA THR A 335 22.66 11.80 4.10
C THR A 335 22.34 10.61 3.20
N LEU A 336 21.43 9.73 3.61
CA LEU A 336 20.98 8.60 2.79
C LEU A 336 20.23 9.08 1.53
N LEU A 337 19.38 10.11 1.65
CA LEU A 337 18.71 10.68 0.48
C LEU A 337 19.70 11.28 -0.52
N GLU A 338 20.73 11.97 -0.03
CA GLU A 338 21.80 12.55 -0.85
C GLU A 338 22.67 11.48 -1.52
N SER A 339 22.87 10.33 -0.87
CA SER A 339 23.66 9.23 -1.45
C SER A 339 22.99 8.63 -2.70
N LEU A 340 21.66 8.70 -2.79
CA LEU A 340 20.91 8.24 -3.97
C LEU A 340 21.20 9.04 -5.25
N ASP A 341 21.74 10.26 -5.13
CA ASP A 341 22.17 11.04 -6.30
C ASP A 341 23.53 10.56 -6.83
N VAL A 342 24.33 9.89 -5.99
CA VAL A 342 25.63 9.31 -6.35
C VAL A 342 25.45 7.87 -6.86
N GLN A 343 24.61 7.10 -6.17
CA GLN A 343 24.29 5.72 -6.50
C GLN A 343 22.78 5.55 -6.59
N PRO A 344 22.20 5.61 -7.81
CA PRO A 344 20.77 5.43 -7.99
C PRO A 344 20.30 4.08 -7.44
N PRO A 345 19.16 4.03 -6.75
CA PRO A 345 18.63 2.79 -6.22
C PRO A 345 18.08 1.91 -7.34
N GLU A 346 18.14 0.59 -7.17
CA GLU A 346 17.44 -0.37 -8.04
C GLU A 346 15.93 -0.21 -7.89
N GLN A 347 15.45 -0.05 -6.66
CA GLN A 347 14.03 0.14 -6.39
C GLN A 347 13.60 1.61 -6.62
N PRO A 348 12.68 1.89 -7.56
CA PRO A 348 12.30 3.27 -7.91
C PRO A 348 11.53 3.99 -6.78
N THR A 349 10.92 3.23 -5.87
CA THR A 349 10.13 3.76 -4.74
C THR A 349 10.98 4.17 -3.53
N LEU A 350 12.26 3.75 -3.44
CA LEU A 350 13.09 3.98 -2.26
C LEU A 350 13.27 5.47 -1.94
N ARG A 351 13.45 6.31 -2.97
CA ARG A 351 13.54 7.78 -2.78
C ARG A 351 12.27 8.34 -2.15
N ALA A 352 11.12 7.81 -2.54
CA ALA A 352 9.82 8.21 -2.02
C ALA A 352 9.69 7.83 -0.55
N GLU A 353 10.10 6.62 -0.20
CA GLU A 353 10.09 6.07 1.15
C GLU A 353 11.01 6.83 2.12
N ILE A 354 12.23 7.18 1.70
CA ILE A 354 13.14 8.01 2.51
C ILE A 354 12.52 9.39 2.76
N LEU A 355 11.91 10.00 1.73
CA LEU A 355 11.26 11.31 1.86
C LEU A 355 10.05 11.27 2.80
N THR A 356 9.21 10.24 2.74
CA THR A 356 8.07 10.10 3.66
C THR A 356 8.54 9.81 5.08
N THR A 357 9.52 8.93 5.27
CA THR A 357 10.13 8.65 6.59
C THR A 357 10.75 9.90 7.21
N LEU A 358 11.44 10.72 6.41
CA LEU A 358 12.02 11.99 6.85
C LEU A 358 10.93 13.01 7.24
N ALA A 359 9.83 13.07 6.47
CA ALA A 359 8.70 13.95 6.77
C ALA A 359 7.96 13.53 8.05
N GLU A 360 7.75 12.23 8.25
CA GLU A 360 7.16 11.64 9.45
C GLU A 360 8.05 11.92 10.67
N THR A 361 9.37 11.71 10.55
CA THR A 361 10.33 12.01 11.63
C THR A 361 10.26 13.47 12.07
N HIS A 362 10.15 14.40 11.12
CA HIS A 362 9.93 15.82 11.42
C HIS A 362 8.57 16.07 12.10
N SER A 363 7.50 15.42 11.64
CA SER A 363 6.17 15.58 12.23
C SER A 363 6.13 15.05 13.67
N THR A 364 6.67 13.85 13.92
CA THR A 364 6.83 13.28 15.26
C THR A 364 7.63 14.22 16.16
N THR A 365 8.75 14.77 15.67
CA THR A 365 9.53 15.77 16.40
C THR A 365 8.66 16.98 16.77
N ALA A 366 7.85 17.49 15.83
CA ALA A 366 6.97 18.62 16.09
C ALA A 366 5.91 18.31 17.16
N TYR A 367 5.27 17.15 17.11
CA TYR A 367 4.23 16.78 18.08
C TYR A 367 4.79 16.65 19.50
N ARG A 368 5.96 16.00 19.67
CA ARG A 368 6.66 15.95 20.96
C ARG A 368 7.00 17.34 21.51
N LEU A 369 7.44 18.26 20.63
CA LEU A 369 7.71 19.64 21.01
C LEU A 369 6.45 20.36 21.48
N LEU A 370 5.29 20.08 20.88
CA LEU A 370 4.00 20.65 21.29
C LEU A 370 3.52 20.08 22.61
N PHE A 371 3.74 18.80 22.88
CA PHE A 371 3.44 18.20 24.18
C PHE A 371 4.31 18.77 25.31
N LEU A 372 5.57 19.07 25.03
CA LEU A 372 6.48 19.68 26.01
C LEU A 372 6.23 21.19 26.18
N ALA A 373 5.64 21.86 25.18
CA ALA A 373 5.46 23.32 25.17
C ALA A 373 4.70 23.88 26.40
N PRO A 374 3.61 23.27 26.89
CA PRO A 374 2.91 23.73 28.10
C PRO A 374 3.76 23.73 29.39
N GLN A 375 4.89 23.02 29.40
CA GLN A 375 5.79 22.99 30.56
C GLN A 375 6.67 24.25 30.66
N LEU A 376 6.73 25.06 29.60
CA LEU A 376 7.49 26.30 29.54
C LEU A 376 6.57 27.54 29.65
N PRO A 377 7.11 28.73 29.98
CA PRO A 377 6.33 29.95 30.03
C PRO A 377 5.56 30.25 28.72
N PRO A 378 4.36 30.86 28.80
CA PRO A 378 3.43 31.04 27.68
C PRO A 378 3.82 32.15 26.68
N ASP A 379 4.81 32.99 27.01
CA ASP A 379 5.42 33.93 26.05
C ASP A 379 6.03 33.14 24.88
N PRO A 380 6.10 33.69 23.64
CA PRO A 380 6.22 32.91 22.40
C PRO A 380 7.13 31.69 22.57
N SER A 381 6.47 30.52 22.65
CA SER A 381 7.14 29.31 23.12
C SER A 381 8.23 28.92 22.13
N PRO A 382 9.51 28.82 22.56
CA PRO A 382 10.59 28.41 21.67
C PRO A 382 10.33 27.00 21.10
N LEU A 383 9.66 26.13 21.87
CA LEU A 383 9.24 24.80 21.41
C LEU A 383 8.15 24.90 20.34
N ALA A 384 7.19 25.81 20.47
CA ALA A 384 6.19 26.03 19.41
C ALA A 384 6.80 26.61 18.12
N GLN A 385 7.86 27.41 18.21
CA GLN A 385 8.62 27.88 17.05
C GLN A 385 9.38 26.72 16.38
N ALA A 386 10.00 25.85 17.17
CA ALA A 386 10.67 24.65 16.67
C ALA A 386 9.68 23.63 16.07
N ALA A 387 8.49 23.48 16.65
CA ALA A 387 7.43 22.63 16.12
C ALA A 387 6.96 23.15 14.75
N TRP A 388 6.75 24.47 14.62
CA TRP A 388 6.44 25.09 13.33
C TRP A 388 7.52 24.83 12.27
N PHE A 389 8.80 24.94 12.65
CA PHE A 389 9.92 24.64 11.74
C PHE A 389 9.85 23.20 11.25
N ASN A 390 9.71 22.24 12.16
CA ASN A 390 9.65 20.81 11.83
C ASN A 390 8.44 20.47 10.95
N LEU A 391 7.23 20.96 11.27
CA LEU A 391 6.06 20.77 10.40
C LEU A 391 6.25 21.41 9.01
N SER A 392 7.02 22.50 8.92
CA SER A 392 7.35 23.11 7.62
C SER A 392 8.33 22.26 6.81
N GLN A 393 9.29 21.60 7.46
CA GLN A 393 10.18 20.62 6.81
C GLN A 393 9.39 19.39 6.36
N ALA A 394 8.51 18.86 7.21
CA ALA A 394 7.65 17.73 6.86
C ALA A 394 6.82 18.00 5.59
N VAL A 395 6.14 19.15 5.53
CA VAL A 395 5.42 19.59 4.32
C VAL A 395 6.34 19.70 3.09
N THR A 396 7.58 20.14 3.27
CA THR A 396 8.56 20.24 2.17
C THR A 396 8.94 18.86 1.64
N HIS A 397 9.21 17.90 2.53
CA HIS A 397 9.59 16.53 2.14
C HIS A 397 8.43 15.75 1.53
N TRP A 398 7.22 15.83 2.10
CA TRP A 398 6.02 15.27 1.47
C TRP A 398 5.69 15.93 0.14
N GLY A 399 5.90 17.24 0.00
CA GLY A 399 5.77 17.92 -1.29
C GLY A 399 6.68 17.33 -2.36
N LYS A 400 7.96 17.10 -2.01
CA LYS A 400 8.92 16.43 -2.91
C LYS A 400 8.49 14.99 -3.24
N ALA A 401 8.01 14.23 -2.26
CA ALA A 401 7.50 12.86 -2.48
C ALA A 401 6.25 12.85 -3.39
N LEU A 402 5.37 13.84 -3.24
CA LEU A 402 4.20 14.02 -4.09
C LEU A 402 4.56 14.36 -5.53
N ASP A 403 5.70 15.01 -5.77
CA ASP A 403 6.16 15.39 -7.11
C ASP A 403 6.91 14.27 -7.85
N LEU A 404 7.30 13.18 -7.16
CA LEU A 404 7.94 12.02 -7.80
C LEU A 404 7.01 11.35 -8.84
N PRO A 405 7.53 10.85 -9.97
CA PRO A 405 6.73 10.08 -10.91
C PRO A 405 6.24 8.77 -10.27
N SER A 406 5.05 8.29 -10.68
CA SER A 406 4.58 6.96 -10.32
C SER A 406 5.07 5.92 -11.34
N SER A 407 5.55 4.78 -10.86
CA SER A 407 5.85 3.59 -11.65
C SER A 407 4.72 2.54 -11.54
N ALA A 408 4.88 1.39 -12.21
CA ALA A 408 3.99 0.25 -12.02
C ALA A 408 4.02 -0.28 -10.57
N ASP A 409 5.19 -0.16 -9.91
CA ASP A 409 5.43 -0.63 -8.54
C ASP A 409 5.04 0.40 -7.48
N THR A 410 4.63 1.60 -7.87
CA THR A 410 4.15 2.61 -6.92
C THR A 410 2.76 2.23 -6.44
N PRO A 411 2.54 2.00 -5.13
CA PRO A 411 1.22 1.66 -4.60
C PRO A 411 0.19 2.74 -4.96
N LYS A 412 -1.04 2.32 -5.30
CA LYS A 412 -2.14 3.26 -5.61
C LYS A 412 -2.48 4.16 -4.42
N THR A 413 -2.22 3.69 -3.20
CA THR A 413 -2.38 4.41 -1.94
C THR A 413 -1.30 5.49 -1.73
N PHE A 414 -0.13 5.40 -2.37
CA PHE A 414 1.01 6.27 -2.06
C PHE A 414 0.69 7.78 -2.17
N LYS A 415 0.25 8.24 -3.35
CA LYS A 415 -0.08 9.66 -3.58
C LYS A 415 -1.21 10.16 -2.67
N PRO A 416 -2.35 9.46 -2.53
CA PRO A 416 -3.38 9.90 -1.59
C PRO A 416 -2.93 9.88 -0.13
N SER A 417 -2.07 8.96 0.31
CA SER A 417 -1.48 8.99 1.66
C SER A 417 -0.61 10.23 1.87
N VAL A 418 0.28 10.56 0.93
CA VAL A 418 1.09 11.79 1.00
C VAL A 418 0.21 13.05 1.05
N LEU A 419 -0.89 13.08 0.29
CA LEU A 419 -1.85 14.18 0.33
C LEU A 419 -2.60 14.27 1.66
N LEU A 420 -2.96 13.13 2.26
CA LEU A 420 -3.56 13.09 3.59
C LEU A 420 -2.61 13.68 4.64
N GLU A 421 -1.34 13.30 4.62
CA GLU A 421 -0.34 13.80 5.56
C GLU A 421 -0.03 15.30 5.37
N LEU A 422 0.05 15.78 4.11
CA LEU A 422 0.10 17.21 3.81
C LEU A 422 -1.11 17.97 4.38
N SER A 423 -2.29 17.35 4.32
CA SER A 423 -3.51 17.89 4.90
C SER A 423 -3.41 17.98 6.43
N LYS A 424 -3.01 16.88 7.10
CA LYS A 424 -2.84 16.83 8.56
C LYS A 424 -1.82 17.88 9.03
N ALA A 425 -0.63 17.92 8.45
CA ALA A 425 0.40 18.87 8.85
C ALA A 425 0.03 20.33 8.57
N SER A 426 -0.72 20.61 7.50
CA SER A 426 -1.27 21.95 7.26
C SER A 426 -2.24 22.37 8.36
N LEU A 427 -3.12 21.46 8.81
CA LEU A 427 -4.05 21.68 9.92
C LEU A 427 -3.29 21.89 11.24
N SER A 428 -2.31 21.04 11.56
CA SER A 428 -1.48 21.13 12.75
C SER A 428 -0.73 22.47 12.81
N ARG A 429 -0.17 22.93 11.69
CA ARG A 429 0.46 24.26 11.58
C ARG A 429 -0.53 25.39 11.84
N ALA A 430 -1.77 25.25 11.38
CA ALA A 430 -2.81 26.25 11.56
C ALA A 430 -3.20 26.40 13.04
N LYS A 431 -3.27 25.29 13.77
CA LYS A 431 -3.55 25.26 15.23
C LYS A 431 -2.50 25.98 16.08
N LEU A 432 -1.28 26.19 15.56
CA LEU A 432 -0.24 26.96 16.26
C LEU A 432 -0.48 28.48 16.32
N LYS A 433 -1.59 28.98 15.78
CA LYS A 433 -1.92 30.42 15.70
C LYS A 433 -1.80 31.19 17.03
N ASP A 434 -2.01 30.54 18.17
CA ASP A 434 -2.03 31.21 19.47
C ASP A 434 -0.62 31.32 20.09
N VAL A 435 0.32 30.51 19.60
CA VAL A 435 1.70 30.40 20.11
C VAL A 435 2.77 30.71 19.05
N ASN A 436 2.37 30.92 17.79
CA ASN A 436 3.26 31.21 16.66
C ASN A 436 2.71 32.32 15.74
N GLU A 437 3.46 33.42 15.61
CA GLU A 437 3.08 34.59 14.80
C GLU A 437 2.93 34.29 13.30
N THR A 438 3.72 33.36 12.76
CA THR A 438 3.61 32.97 11.35
C THR A 438 2.36 32.14 11.12
N ALA A 439 2.07 31.18 12.01
CA ALA A 439 0.82 30.43 11.99
C ALA A 439 -0.38 31.37 12.08
N LYS A 440 -0.36 32.33 13.01
CA LYS A 440 -1.43 33.32 13.22
C LYS A 440 -1.77 34.10 11.95
N LYS A 441 -0.73 34.59 11.24
CA LYS A 441 -0.88 35.34 9.99
C LYS A 441 -1.44 34.50 8.84
N ASN A 442 -1.15 33.20 8.83
CA ASN A 442 -1.46 32.29 7.73
C ASN A 442 -2.56 31.29 8.06
N ALA A 443 -3.21 31.38 9.22
CA ALA A 443 -4.14 30.38 9.75
C ALA A 443 -5.24 30.01 8.75
N ALA A 444 -5.88 31.00 8.10
CA ALA A 444 -6.91 30.77 7.09
C ALA A 444 -6.36 30.03 5.86
N GLN A 445 -5.20 30.46 5.33
CA GLN A 445 -4.56 29.82 4.18
C GLN A 445 -4.15 28.37 4.49
N LEU A 446 -3.70 28.10 5.71
CA LEU A 446 -3.32 26.75 6.14
C LEU A 446 -4.53 25.80 6.21
N ILE A 447 -5.69 26.31 6.64
CA ILE A 447 -6.95 25.56 6.57
C ILE A 447 -7.37 25.30 5.13
N ASP A 448 -7.29 26.30 4.25
CA ASP A 448 -7.60 26.13 2.83
C ASP A 448 -6.66 25.12 2.15
N ASN A 449 -5.37 25.14 2.51
CA ASN A 449 -4.39 24.15 2.06
C ASN A 449 -4.77 22.74 2.54
N SER A 450 -5.08 22.59 3.84
CA SER A 450 -5.48 21.32 4.43
C SER A 450 -6.69 20.72 3.72
N LEU A 451 -7.73 21.54 3.51
CA LEU A 451 -8.93 21.15 2.75
C LEU A 451 -8.59 20.74 1.31
N THR A 452 -7.75 21.52 0.63
CA THR A 452 -7.36 21.27 -0.76
C THR A 452 -6.65 19.93 -0.90
N TYR A 453 -5.69 19.64 0.00
CA TYR A 453 -4.96 18.37 -0.02
C TYR A 453 -5.89 17.18 0.27
N ALA A 454 -6.77 17.27 1.27
CA ALA A 454 -7.72 16.21 1.58
C ALA A 454 -8.72 15.94 0.45
N ILE A 455 -9.23 16.99 -0.22
CA ILE A 455 -10.09 16.81 -1.42
C ILE A 455 -9.32 16.12 -2.55
N ARG A 456 -8.07 16.52 -2.80
CA ARG A 456 -7.22 15.87 -3.82
C ARG A 456 -6.91 14.42 -3.48
N ALA A 457 -6.74 14.09 -2.19
CA ALA A 457 -6.59 12.71 -1.73
C ALA A 457 -7.84 11.90 -2.07
N ALA A 458 -9.02 12.41 -1.72
CA ALA A 458 -10.30 11.76 -2.05
C ALA A 458 -10.50 11.61 -3.57
N GLU A 459 -10.12 12.61 -4.37
CA GLU A 459 -10.16 12.52 -5.83
C GLU A 459 -9.25 11.41 -6.38
N SER A 460 -8.05 11.28 -5.82
CA SER A 460 -7.07 10.25 -6.22
C SER A 460 -7.56 8.84 -5.91
N LEU A 461 -8.40 8.69 -4.88
CA LEU A 461 -9.06 7.44 -4.51
C LEU A 461 -10.40 7.22 -5.24
N ALA A 462 -10.75 8.05 -6.22
CA ALA A 462 -12.04 8.05 -6.91
C ALA A 462 -13.27 8.38 -6.03
N TRP A 463 -13.05 8.93 -4.84
CA TRP A 463 -14.08 9.46 -3.93
C TRP A 463 -14.39 10.96 -4.15
N GLY A 464 -13.82 11.59 -5.19
CA GLY A 464 -13.99 13.03 -5.46
C GLY A 464 -15.44 13.50 -5.63
N SER A 465 -16.30 12.68 -6.26
CA SER A 465 -17.74 12.96 -6.39
C SER A 465 -18.48 12.88 -5.05
N PHE A 466 -17.92 12.11 -4.10
CA PHE A 466 -18.48 11.93 -2.76
C PHE A 466 -18.24 13.16 -1.88
N VAL A 467 -17.18 13.93 -2.13
CA VAL A 467 -16.84 15.11 -1.32
C VAL A 467 -17.40 16.40 -1.92
N LYS A 468 -17.47 16.54 -3.25
CA LYS A 468 -17.96 17.75 -3.91
C LYS A 468 -19.48 17.92 -3.77
N PRO A 469 -19.99 19.10 -3.39
CA PRO A 469 -21.43 19.38 -3.39
C PRO A 469 -21.95 19.58 -4.84
N GLY A 470 -23.11 18.98 -5.17
CA GLY A 470 -23.90 19.32 -6.35
C GLY A 470 -23.76 18.44 -7.61
N ILE A 471 -22.94 17.38 -7.59
CA ILE A 471 -22.78 16.47 -8.74
C ILE A 471 -23.51 15.16 -8.48
N GLY A 472 -24.78 15.08 -8.90
CA GLY A 472 -25.56 13.83 -8.90
C GLY A 472 -25.76 13.17 -7.53
N ALA A 473 -26.36 11.98 -7.53
CA ALA A 473 -26.34 11.12 -6.35
C ALA A 473 -24.91 10.58 -6.20
N PRO A 474 -24.20 10.87 -5.10
CA PRO A 474 -22.84 10.38 -4.91
C PRO A 474 -22.90 8.86 -4.79
N ALA A 475 -22.21 8.18 -5.69
CA ALA A 475 -21.98 6.75 -5.62
C ALA A 475 -20.54 6.52 -5.12
N ALA A 476 -20.37 5.62 -4.17
CA ALA A 476 -19.03 5.15 -3.80
C ALA A 476 -18.36 4.50 -5.04
N PRO A 477 -17.04 4.66 -5.22
CA PRO A 477 -16.34 3.99 -6.32
C PRO A 477 -16.37 2.47 -6.15
N TYR A 478 -15.97 1.72 -7.17
CA TYR A 478 -15.76 0.28 -7.03
C TYR A 478 -14.75 -0.02 -5.91
N GLN A 479 -14.91 -1.13 -5.19
CA GLN A 479 -14.02 -1.47 -4.06
C GLN A 479 -12.65 -1.87 -4.60
N GLY A 480 -11.60 -1.38 -3.94
CA GLY A 480 -10.21 -1.59 -4.36
C GLY A 480 -9.35 -2.19 -3.26
N GLY A 481 -9.94 -3.06 -2.43
CA GLY A 481 -9.25 -3.64 -1.26
C GLY A 481 -9.46 -2.85 0.03
N TRP A 482 -9.01 -3.45 1.13
CA TRP A 482 -9.15 -2.86 2.47
C TRP A 482 -8.34 -1.58 2.64
N ASP A 483 -7.06 -1.56 2.27
CA ASP A 483 -6.19 -0.38 2.41
C ASP A 483 -6.73 0.87 1.72
N MET A 484 -7.19 0.72 0.48
CA MET A 484 -7.77 1.81 -0.29
C MET A 484 -9.08 2.33 0.35
N GLU A 485 -9.90 1.43 0.87
CA GLU A 485 -11.15 1.79 1.55
C GLU A 485 -10.88 2.43 2.91
N TRP A 486 -9.93 1.90 3.68
CA TRP A 486 -9.49 2.46 4.95
C TRP A 486 -8.93 3.86 4.76
N LEU A 487 -7.97 4.03 3.84
CA LEU A 487 -7.40 5.34 3.52
C LEU A 487 -8.48 6.34 3.07
N ALA A 488 -9.46 5.89 2.27
CA ALA A 488 -10.59 6.73 1.90
C ALA A 488 -11.40 7.17 3.12
N ARG A 489 -11.72 6.27 4.07
CA ARG A 489 -12.41 6.63 5.32
C ARG A 489 -11.61 7.67 6.09
N THR A 490 -10.31 7.46 6.28
CA THR A 490 -9.42 8.37 6.98
C THR A 490 -9.40 9.76 6.34
N VAL A 491 -9.35 9.85 5.00
CA VAL A 491 -9.45 11.12 4.26
C VAL A 491 -10.81 11.80 4.50
N LEU A 492 -11.91 11.06 4.49
CA LEU A 492 -13.25 11.62 4.72
C LEU A 492 -13.42 12.10 6.16
N LEU A 493 -12.87 11.38 7.14
CA LEU A 493 -12.85 11.80 8.54
C LEU A 493 -11.96 13.03 8.75
N GLN A 494 -10.83 13.12 8.06
CA GLN A 494 -10.00 14.32 8.06
C GLN A 494 -10.73 15.53 7.47
N LEU A 495 -11.53 15.36 6.41
CA LEU A 495 -12.37 16.45 5.88
C LEU A 495 -13.41 16.95 6.90
N ILE A 496 -14.04 16.03 7.65
CA ILE A 496 -14.96 16.39 8.74
C ILE A 496 -14.23 17.15 9.84
N ARG A 497 -13.01 16.71 10.19
CA ARG A 497 -12.17 17.38 11.19
C ARG A 497 -11.81 18.80 10.79
N ILE A 498 -11.43 19.00 9.52
CA ILE A 498 -11.11 20.34 8.97
C ILE A 498 -12.31 21.27 9.09
N ASP A 499 -13.52 20.81 8.74
CA ASP A 499 -14.76 21.60 8.94
C ASP A 499 -14.95 21.94 10.42
N PHE A 500 -14.88 20.96 11.32
CA PHE A 500 -15.02 21.19 12.76
C PHE A 500 -14.06 22.26 13.28
N VAL A 501 -12.76 22.13 13.00
CA VAL A 501 -11.73 23.08 13.45
C VAL A 501 -11.97 24.47 12.84
N ALA A 502 -12.35 24.53 11.56
CA ALA A 502 -12.66 25.79 10.89
C ALA A 502 -13.85 26.53 11.54
N GLN A 503 -14.89 25.81 11.98
CA GLN A 503 -16.04 26.43 12.63
C GLN A 503 -15.72 26.98 14.01
N ASN A 504 -15.00 26.20 14.82
CA ASN A 504 -14.90 26.42 16.26
C ASN A 504 -13.64 27.18 16.68
N ASP A 505 -12.52 26.96 15.99
CA ASP A 505 -11.22 27.40 16.48
C ASP A 505 -10.45 28.25 15.47
N MET A 506 -10.95 28.52 14.26
CA MET A 506 -10.14 29.22 13.25
C MET A 506 -10.73 30.55 12.76
N PRO A 507 -9.86 31.54 12.47
CA PRO A 507 -10.26 32.81 11.87
C PRO A 507 -10.47 32.64 10.36
N VAL A 508 -11.50 31.90 9.97
CA VAL A 508 -11.95 31.78 8.57
C VAL A 508 -13.11 32.76 8.30
N THR A 509 -13.30 33.14 7.03
CA THR A 509 -14.39 34.06 6.67
C THR A 509 -15.77 33.42 6.90
N GLU A 510 -16.79 34.22 7.22
CA GLU A 510 -18.17 33.73 7.38
C GLU A 510 -18.71 33.00 6.15
N GLN A 511 -18.26 33.39 4.96
CA GLN A 511 -18.61 32.70 3.72
C GLN A 511 -17.98 31.30 3.68
N THR A 512 -16.68 31.20 4.01
CA THR A 512 -15.95 29.92 4.11
C THR A 512 -16.58 29.02 5.16
N LYS A 513 -16.93 29.57 6.34
CA LYS A 513 -17.63 28.83 7.41
C LYS A 513 -18.92 28.20 6.91
N LYS A 514 -19.80 28.98 6.27
CA LYS A 514 -21.07 28.44 5.75
C LYS A 514 -20.86 27.37 4.68
N GLN A 515 -19.86 27.53 3.82
CA GLN A 515 -19.55 26.54 2.79
C GLN A 515 -19.05 25.23 3.40
N LEU A 516 -18.16 25.31 4.38
CA LEU A 516 -17.64 24.16 5.10
C LEU A 516 -18.76 23.46 5.90
N GLU A 517 -19.62 24.20 6.61
CA GLU A 517 -20.71 23.63 7.40
C GLU A 517 -21.69 22.82 6.53
N VAL A 518 -22.07 23.38 5.38
CA VAL A 518 -22.95 22.69 4.42
C VAL A 518 -22.25 21.44 3.86
N SER A 519 -20.96 21.53 3.57
CA SER A 519 -20.17 20.43 3.00
C SER A 519 -19.92 19.32 4.02
N GLY A 520 -19.59 19.65 5.26
CA GLY A 520 -19.35 18.72 6.36
C GLY A 520 -20.61 17.98 6.79
N ARG A 521 -21.73 18.69 7.01
CA ARG A 521 -23.03 18.02 7.25
C ARG A 521 -23.47 17.16 6.08
N GLY A 522 -23.25 17.63 4.85
CA GLY A 522 -23.52 16.87 3.64
C GLY A 522 -22.68 15.59 3.58
N LEU A 523 -21.40 15.67 3.94
CA LEU A 523 -20.49 14.52 3.99
C LEU A 523 -20.90 13.51 5.06
N ILE A 524 -21.20 13.94 6.29
CA ILE A 524 -21.69 13.06 7.35
C ILE A 524 -22.94 12.31 6.88
N LYS A 525 -23.93 13.01 6.32
CA LYS A 525 -25.16 12.38 5.82
C LYS A 525 -24.88 11.34 4.70
N ARG A 526 -23.88 11.58 3.86
CA ARG A 526 -23.48 10.66 2.79
C ARG A 526 -22.80 9.41 3.37
N LEU A 527 -21.92 9.58 4.35
CA LEU A 527 -21.28 8.47 5.09
C LEU A 527 -22.31 7.60 5.80
N GLU A 528 -23.30 8.23 6.45
CA GLU A 528 -24.42 7.53 7.09
C GLU A 528 -25.31 6.76 6.09
N GLY A 529 -25.25 7.11 4.80
CA GLY A 529 -25.95 6.43 3.73
C GLY A 529 -25.19 5.23 3.15
N LEU A 530 -23.92 5.03 3.51
CA LEU A 530 -23.16 3.85 3.12
C LEU A 530 -23.72 2.62 3.85
N GLY A 531 -23.97 1.56 3.08
CA GLY A 531 -24.49 0.28 3.59
C GLY A 531 -23.49 -0.86 3.42
N GLY A 532 -23.79 -2.01 4.02
CA GLY A 532 -22.94 -3.21 3.96
C GLY A 532 -21.56 -2.98 4.56
N ASP A 533 -20.55 -3.55 3.91
CA ASP A 533 -19.14 -3.57 4.36
C ASP A 533 -18.48 -2.18 4.37
N ARG A 534 -19.09 -1.18 3.72
CA ARG A 534 -18.60 0.21 3.66
C ARG A 534 -19.13 1.14 4.73
N ARG A 535 -20.00 0.64 5.60
CA ARG A 535 -20.56 1.44 6.67
C ARG A 535 -19.48 1.82 7.68
N ILE A 536 -19.39 3.11 8.01
CA ILE A 536 -18.56 3.57 9.13
C ILE A 536 -19.27 3.23 10.44
N SER A 537 -18.63 2.40 11.25
CA SER A 537 -19.06 1.95 12.55
C SER A 537 -18.64 2.91 13.66
N ALA A 538 -19.17 2.70 14.87
CA ALA A 538 -18.74 3.45 16.04
C ALA A 538 -17.27 3.19 16.40
N GLY A 539 -16.79 1.96 16.15
CA GLY A 539 -15.40 1.58 16.36
C GLY A 539 -14.46 2.33 15.42
N ASP A 540 -14.85 2.55 14.17
CA ASP A 540 -14.05 3.34 13.22
C ASP A 540 -13.87 4.78 13.69
N TYR A 541 -14.94 5.42 14.18
CA TYR A 541 -14.85 6.78 14.76
C TYR A 541 -13.96 6.81 16.01
N GLN A 542 -14.07 5.81 16.88
CA GLN A 542 -13.28 5.73 18.10
C GLN A 542 -11.80 5.56 17.78
N ARG A 543 -11.46 4.64 16.87
CA ARG A 543 -10.08 4.39 16.43
C ARG A 543 -9.45 5.64 15.82
N TRP A 544 -10.17 6.32 14.93
CA TRP A 544 -9.71 7.58 14.36
C TRP A 544 -9.42 8.66 15.43
N VAL A 545 -10.25 8.74 16.47
CA VAL A 545 -10.01 9.66 17.59
C VAL A 545 -8.79 9.26 18.40
N GLU A 546 -8.59 7.96 18.65
CA GLU A 546 -7.42 7.42 19.32
C GLU A 546 -6.14 7.73 18.51
N GLU A 547 -6.14 7.49 17.20
CA GLU A 547 -5.03 7.86 16.29
C GLU A 547 -4.69 9.36 16.36
N ILE A 548 -5.69 10.25 16.32
CA ILE A 548 -5.44 11.69 16.46
C ILE A 548 -4.81 12.03 17.82
N ILE A 549 -5.30 11.40 18.89
CA ILE A 549 -4.79 11.64 20.24
C ILE A 549 -3.34 11.17 20.35
N ASP A 550 -3.01 10.03 19.75
CA ASP A 550 -1.66 9.48 19.74
C ASP A 550 -0.72 10.32 18.86
N GLU A 551 -1.17 10.80 17.70
CA GLU A 551 -0.38 11.63 16.78
C GLU A 551 -0.15 13.06 17.31
N GLU A 552 -1.21 13.79 17.69
CA GLU A 552 -1.14 15.23 18.00
C GLU A 552 -1.06 15.55 19.50
N GLU A 553 -1.07 14.52 20.36
CA GLU A 553 -1.02 14.60 21.84
C GLU A 553 -2.06 15.55 22.46
N GLY A 554 -3.18 15.79 21.78
CA GLY A 554 -4.29 16.57 22.31
C GLY A 554 -5.36 16.93 21.28
N ILE A 555 -6.60 16.56 21.60
CA ILE A 555 -7.80 17.16 21.00
C ILE A 555 -8.54 17.97 22.06
N SER A 556 -9.19 19.05 21.65
CA SER A 556 -10.03 19.81 22.59
C SER A 556 -11.19 18.96 23.10
N ASP A 557 -11.69 19.24 24.31
CA ASP A 557 -12.87 18.55 24.86
C ASP A 557 -14.08 18.66 23.92
N ALA A 558 -14.25 19.82 23.27
CA ALA A 558 -15.30 20.03 22.28
C ALA A 558 -15.16 19.13 21.04
N GLU A 559 -13.93 18.91 20.56
CA GLU A 559 -13.66 17.98 19.45
C GLU A 559 -13.93 16.54 19.88
N ARG A 560 -13.51 16.16 21.09
CA ARG A 560 -13.78 14.83 21.67
C ARG A 560 -15.27 14.54 21.77
N GLU A 561 -16.04 15.48 22.33
CA GLU A 561 -17.50 15.36 22.45
C GLU A 561 -18.18 15.27 21.07
N PHE A 562 -17.70 16.03 20.09
CA PHE A 562 -18.22 15.97 18.72
C PHE A 562 -18.06 14.57 18.11
N TRP A 563 -16.88 13.97 18.21
CA TRP A 563 -16.64 12.63 17.68
C TRP A 563 -17.42 11.54 18.43
N GLN A 564 -17.52 11.64 19.76
CA GLN A 564 -18.37 10.74 20.56
C GLN A 564 -19.83 10.81 20.12
N GLY A 565 -20.32 12.02 19.79
CA GLY A 565 -21.66 12.22 19.24
C GLY A 565 -21.87 11.49 17.91
N LEU A 566 -20.89 11.54 17.00
CA LEU A 566 -20.93 10.81 15.73
C LEU A 566 -20.90 9.29 15.93
N ALA A 567 -20.01 8.81 16.81
CA ALA A 567 -19.94 7.39 17.18
C ALA A 567 -21.29 6.88 17.70
N LEU A 568 -21.91 7.59 18.65
CA LEU A 568 -23.24 7.23 19.20
C LEU A 568 -24.36 7.28 18.15
N ALA A 569 -24.31 8.23 17.21
CA ALA A 569 -25.28 8.31 16.12
C ALA A 569 -25.17 7.12 15.16
N SER A 570 -23.95 6.65 14.89
CA SER A 570 -23.70 5.47 14.06
C SER A 570 -24.22 4.18 14.69
N GLN A 571 -24.18 4.04 16.03
CA GLN A 571 -24.71 2.87 16.75
C GLN A 571 -26.23 2.77 16.64
N LYS A 572 -26.96 3.89 16.76
CA LYS A 572 -28.44 3.88 16.73
C LYS A 572 -29.05 3.42 15.41
N LYS A 573 -28.26 3.41 14.33
CA LYS A 573 -28.67 2.97 12.99
C LYS A 573 -28.25 1.52 12.70
N ALA A 574 -27.50 0.89 13.60
CA ALA A 574 -27.09 -0.52 13.50
C ALA A 574 -28.17 -1.36 14.15
#